data_AF-A0A3Q8CY65-F1
#
_entry.id   AF-A0A3Q8CY65-F1
#
_cell.length_a   1.000
_cell.length_b   1.000
_cell.length_c   1.000
_cell.angle_alpha   90.00
_cell.angle_beta   90.00
_cell.angle_gamma   90.00
#
_symmetry.space_group_name_H-M   'P 1'
#
loop_
_entity.id
_entity.type
_entity.pdbx_description
1 polymer ?
#
loop_
_entity_poly.entity_id
_entity_poly.type
_entity_poly.pdbx_seq_one_letter_code
_entity_poly.pdbx_strand_id
1 'polypeptide(L)'
;MNDYKKIITQINVLLTSSLQQENVEYEEVLNETNVLLERLKQTDIPAGLASFPEYQQLQRNYEQLITQIKNEKQAVMKHIQKLNQSQRSTVMTYLQQEEGPSLIDMDL
;
A
#
# COMPACT_ATOMS: atom_id res chain seq x y z
N MET A 1 -26.42 16.00 14.87
CA MET A 1 -25.55 15.09 15.67
C MET A 1 -25.58 13.64 15.18
N ASN A 2 -26.68 13.15 14.60
CA ASN A 2 -26.82 11.76 14.13
C ASN A 2 -26.06 11.47 12.81
N ASP A 3 -25.94 12.46 11.92
CA ASP A 3 -25.32 12.26 10.59
C ASP A 3 -23.80 12.09 10.66
N TYR A 4 -23.11 12.82 11.52
CA TYR A 4 -21.66 12.69 11.71
C TYR A 4 -21.29 11.26 12.15
N LYS A 5 -22.04 10.73 13.11
CA LYS A 5 -21.90 9.36 13.60
C LYS A 5 -22.15 8.35 12.47
N LYS A 6 -23.24 8.54 11.71
CA LYS A 6 -23.61 7.67 10.59
C LYS A 6 -22.54 7.64 9.50
N ILE A 7 -21.98 8.79 9.13
CA ILE A 7 -20.92 8.89 8.12
C ILE A 7 -19.66 8.15 8.59
N ILE A 8 -19.24 8.34 9.85
CA ILE A 8 -18.09 7.62 10.42
C ILE A 8 -18.33 6.10 10.43
N THR A 9 -19.52 5.66 10.81
CA THR A 9 -19.87 4.22 10.76
C THR A 9 -19.72 3.66 9.35
N GLN A 10 -20.21 4.38 8.33
CA GLN A 10 -20.10 3.96 6.94
C GLN A 10 -18.63 3.88 6.47
N ILE A 11 -17.81 4.86 6.82
CA ILE A 11 -16.37 4.84 6.53
C ILE A 11 -15.69 3.63 7.19
N ASN A 12 -16.04 3.31 8.43
CA ASN A 12 -15.48 2.14 9.12
C ASN A 12 -15.84 0.81 8.45
N VAL A 13 -17.06 0.67 7.94
CA VAL A 13 -17.49 -0.52 7.19
C VAL A 13 -16.66 -0.67 5.92
N LEU A 14 -16.53 0.41 5.14
CA LEU A 14 -15.74 0.43 3.91
C LEU A 14 -14.27 0.08 4.17
N LEU A 15 -13.64 0.72 5.15
CA LEU A 15 -12.25 0.43 5.53
C LEU A 15 -12.07 -1.03 5.96
N THR A 16 -13.00 -1.57 6.76
CA THR A 16 -12.92 -2.96 7.21
C THR A 16 -13.06 -3.93 6.03
N SER A 17 -13.93 -3.62 5.06
CA SER A 17 -14.06 -4.38 3.81
C SER A 17 -12.78 -4.36 2.99
N SER A 18 -12.17 -3.17 2.81
CA SER A 18 -10.91 -3.03 2.07
C SER A 18 -9.77 -3.82 2.70
N LEU A 19 -9.70 -3.88 4.04
CA LEU A 19 -8.68 -4.67 4.74
C LEU A 19 -8.82 -6.19 4.52
N GLN A 20 -9.96 -6.66 3.99
CA GLN A 20 -10.29 -8.09 3.83
C GLN A 20 -10.31 -8.55 2.36
N GLN A 21 -10.36 -7.65 1.38
CA GLN A 21 -10.54 -7.97 -0.03
C GLN A 21 -9.24 -7.87 -0.87
N GLU A 22 -9.16 -8.62 -1.97
CA GLU A 22 -8.06 -8.53 -2.95
C GLU A 22 -8.09 -7.22 -3.74
N ASN A 23 -6.93 -6.78 -4.23
CA ASN A 23 -6.62 -5.46 -4.83
C ASN A 23 -7.58 -4.91 -5.90
N VAL A 24 -8.51 -5.70 -6.46
CA VAL A 24 -9.33 -5.33 -7.62
C VAL A 24 -10.51 -4.40 -7.26
N GLU A 25 -11.00 -4.42 -6.01
CA GLU A 25 -12.13 -3.58 -5.56
C GLU A 25 -11.68 -2.28 -4.85
N TYR A 26 -10.37 -2.02 -4.79
CA TYR A 26 -9.82 -0.91 -4.00
C TYR A 26 -10.21 0.47 -4.54
N GLU A 27 -10.34 0.64 -5.86
CA GLU A 27 -10.60 1.95 -6.46
C GLU A 27 -12.03 2.43 -6.18
N GLU A 28 -13.00 1.54 -6.25
CA GLU A 28 -14.41 1.82 -5.94
C GLU A 28 -14.58 2.17 -4.46
N VAL A 29 -14.01 1.35 -3.57
CA VAL A 29 -14.09 1.60 -2.12
C VAL A 29 -13.35 2.89 -1.74
N LEU A 30 -12.23 3.21 -2.39
CA LEU A 30 -11.52 4.47 -2.19
C LEU A 30 -12.38 5.67 -2.63
N ASN A 31 -13.03 5.58 -3.79
CA ASN A 31 -13.90 6.63 -4.28
C ASN A 31 -15.09 6.87 -3.34
N GLU A 32 -15.76 5.80 -2.88
CA GLU A 32 -16.85 5.90 -1.91
C GLU A 32 -16.40 6.50 -0.57
N THR A 33 -15.24 6.06 -0.07
CA THR A 33 -14.65 6.60 1.16
C THR A 33 -14.35 8.09 1.03
N ASN A 34 -13.80 8.52 -0.10
CA ASN A 34 -13.50 9.94 -0.36
C ASN A 34 -14.78 10.79 -0.40
N VAL A 35 -15.85 10.31 -1.04
CA VAL A 35 -17.15 11.01 -1.06
C VAL A 35 -17.70 11.18 0.37
N LEU A 36 -17.60 10.15 1.21
CA LEU A 36 -18.05 10.22 2.60
C LEU A 36 -17.19 11.17 3.45
N LEU A 37 -15.87 11.20 3.23
CA LEU A 37 -14.97 12.15 3.89
C LEU A 37 -15.29 13.60 3.53
N GLU A 38 -15.58 13.89 2.25
CA GLU A 38 -15.99 15.23 1.83
C GLU A 38 -17.31 15.65 2.49
N ARG A 39 -18.27 14.74 2.62
CA ARG A 39 -19.51 14.99 3.37
C ARG A 39 -19.25 15.22 4.86
N LEU A 40 -18.31 14.47 5.45
CA LEU A 40 -17.95 14.63 6.86
C LEU A 40 -17.33 16.02 7.13
N LYS A 41 -16.50 16.53 6.20
CA LYS A 41 -15.91 17.88 6.28
C LYS A 41 -16.95 18.99 6.24
N GLN A 42 -18.07 18.76 5.56
CA GLN A 42 -19.19 19.70 5.45
C GLN A 42 -20.16 19.61 6.63
N THR A 43 -20.00 18.62 7.51
CA THR A 43 -20.88 18.40 8.66
C THR A 43 -20.28 19.02 9.91
N ASP A 44 -21.12 19.65 10.73
CA ASP A 44 -20.70 20.22 12.02
C ASP A 44 -20.06 19.16 12.92
N ILE A 45 -18.87 19.46 13.42
CA ILE A 45 -18.12 18.58 14.31
C ILE A 45 -18.83 18.54 15.67
N PRO A 46 -19.30 17.36 16.12
CA PRO A 46 -19.99 17.26 17.40
C PRO A 46 -19.02 17.50 18.57
N ALA A 47 -19.52 18.19 19.61
CA ALA A 47 -18.79 18.31 20.87
C ALA A 47 -18.55 16.92 21.46
N GLY A 48 -17.32 16.64 21.90
CA GLY A 48 -16.94 15.35 22.46
C GLY A 48 -16.73 14.25 21.42
N LEU A 49 -16.44 14.56 20.16
CA LEU A 49 -16.14 13.56 19.12
C LEU A 49 -15.13 12.47 19.57
N ALA A 50 -14.12 12.83 20.36
CA ALA A 50 -13.12 11.90 20.88
C ALA A 50 -13.71 10.79 21.79
N SER A 51 -14.89 10.99 22.37
CA SER A 51 -15.59 9.98 23.16
C SER A 51 -16.46 9.05 22.33
N PHE A 52 -16.61 9.31 21.02
CA PHE A 52 -17.44 8.47 20.15
C PHE A 52 -16.68 7.17 19.83
N PRO A 53 -17.23 5.99 20.15
CA PRO A 53 -16.60 4.72 19.86
C PRO A 53 -16.25 4.54 18.39
N GLU A 54 -17.11 5.02 17.49
CA GLU A 54 -16.92 4.92 16.04
C GLU A 54 -15.76 5.77 15.56
N TYR A 55 -15.53 6.94 16.18
CA TYR A 55 -14.38 7.79 15.87
C TYR A 55 -13.07 7.14 16.35
N GLN A 56 -13.07 6.53 17.54
CA GLN A 56 -11.92 5.78 18.04
C GLN A 56 -11.63 4.53 17.18
N GLN A 57 -12.67 3.89 16.65
CA GLN A 57 -12.51 2.80 15.69
C GLN A 57 -11.91 3.30 14.37
N LEU A 58 -12.38 4.44 13.87
CA LEU A 58 -11.86 5.06 12.65
C LEU A 58 -10.36 5.37 12.78
N GLN A 59 -9.95 5.93 13.91
CA GLN A 59 -8.53 6.18 14.20
C GLN A 59 -7.69 4.89 14.16
N ARG A 60 -8.16 3.82 14.84
CA ARG A 60 -7.48 2.51 14.84
C ARG A 60 -7.38 1.89 13.44
N ASN A 61 -8.47 1.95 12.67
CA ASN A 61 -8.51 1.44 11.29
C ASN A 61 -7.51 2.19 10.39
N TYR A 62 -7.41 3.52 10.52
CA TYR A 62 -6.41 4.31 9.79
C TYR A 62 -4.97 3.96 10.17
N GLU A 63 -4.69 3.77 11.46
CA GLU A 63 -3.35 3.36 11.92
C GLU A 63 -2.94 1.99 11.36
N GLN A 64 -3.88 1.04 11.32
CA GLN A 64 -3.66 -0.28 10.70
C GLN A 64 -3.38 -0.16 9.20
N LEU A 65 -4.18 0.62 8.48
CA LEU A 65 -4.00 0.85 7.05
C LEU A 65 -2.62 1.47 6.74
N ILE A 66 -2.22 2.49 7.49
CA ILE A 66 -0.88 3.12 7.35
C ILE A 66 0.23 2.08 7.56
N THR A 67 0.06 1.19 8.54
CA THR A 67 1.03 0.14 8.83
C THR A 67 1.12 -0.87 7.68
N GLN A 68 -0.02 -1.29 7.13
CA GLN A 68 -0.05 -2.18 5.96
C GLN A 68 0.63 -1.55 4.74
N ILE A 69 0.29 -0.31 4.40
CA ILE A 69 0.91 0.42 3.28
C ILE A 69 2.44 0.53 3.46
N LYS A 70 2.91 0.79 4.69
CA LYS A 70 4.35 0.81 4.97
C LYS A 70 5.00 -0.55 4.74
N ASN A 71 4.35 -1.64 5.14
CA ASN A 71 4.86 -3.00 4.95
C ASN A 71 4.89 -3.38 3.46
N GLU A 72 3.84 -3.07 2.70
CA GLU A 72 3.79 -3.31 1.26
C GLU A 72 4.85 -2.51 0.51
N LYS A 73 5.02 -1.23 0.85
CA LYS A 73 6.10 -0.41 0.29
C LYS A 73 7.46 -1.06 0.52
N GLN A 74 7.73 -1.56 1.72
CA GLN A 74 8.99 -2.26 2.01
C GLN A 74 9.13 -3.57 1.22
N ALA A 75 8.06 -4.34 1.06
CA ALA A 75 8.05 -5.57 0.27
C ALA A 75 8.35 -5.29 -1.21
N VAL A 76 7.69 -4.30 -1.79
CA VAL A 76 7.91 -3.86 -3.18
C VAL A 76 9.34 -3.35 -3.35
N MET A 77 9.87 -2.54 -2.43
CA MET A 77 11.26 -2.07 -2.49
C MET A 77 12.26 -3.22 -2.44
N LYS A 78 12.05 -4.22 -1.57
CA LYS A 78 12.89 -5.42 -1.51
C LYS A 78 12.81 -6.21 -2.82
N HIS A 79 11.63 -6.30 -3.42
CA HIS A 79 11.45 -6.98 -4.71
C HIS A 79 12.21 -6.26 -5.83
N ILE A 80 12.10 -4.93 -5.92
CA ILE A 80 12.87 -4.10 -6.86
C ILE A 80 14.37 -4.28 -6.65
N GLN A 81 14.85 -4.28 -5.41
CA GLN A 81 16.26 -4.50 -5.11
C GLN A 81 16.75 -5.89 -5.58
N LYS A 82 15.96 -6.95 -5.35
CA LYS A 82 16.27 -8.29 -5.83
C LYS A 82 16.34 -8.35 -7.36
N LEU A 83 15.37 -7.74 -8.06
CA LEU A 83 15.37 -7.66 -9.53
C LEU A 83 16.60 -6.91 -10.06
N ASN A 84 16.96 -5.80 -9.44
CA ASN A 84 18.16 -5.04 -9.82
C ASN A 84 19.45 -5.83 -9.57
N GLN A 85 19.53 -6.58 -8.47
CA GLN A 85 20.67 -7.46 -8.17
C GLN A 85 20.77 -8.63 -9.15
N SER A 86 19.64 -9.28 -9.48
CA SER A 86 19.61 -10.35 -10.46
C SER A 86 20.00 -9.85 -11.85
N GLN A 87 19.48 -8.69 -12.27
CA GLN A 87 19.86 -8.08 -13.56
C GLN A 87 21.35 -7.75 -13.62
N ARG A 88 21.92 -7.16 -12.57
CA ARG A 88 23.37 -6.91 -12.49
C ARG A 88 24.18 -8.20 -12.53
N SER A 89 23.76 -9.24 -11.81
CA SER A 89 24.42 -10.54 -11.83
C SER A 89 24.38 -11.17 -13.22
N THR A 90 23.21 -11.15 -13.87
CA THR A 90 23.03 -11.69 -15.22
C THR A 90 23.89 -10.93 -16.24
N VAL A 91 23.92 -9.60 -16.18
CA VAL A 91 24.78 -8.78 -17.07
C VAL A 91 26.26 -9.09 -16.85
N MET A 92 26.72 -9.21 -15.60
CA MET A 92 28.12 -9.55 -15.30
C MET A 92 28.47 -10.96 -15.78
N THR A 93 27.56 -11.94 -15.65
CA THR A 93 27.75 -13.28 -16.19
C THR A 93 27.88 -13.27 -17.71
N TYR A 94 27.07 -12.49 -18.43
CA TYR A 94 27.19 -12.36 -19.88
C TYR A 94 28.51 -11.68 -20.30
N LEU A 95 28.92 -10.60 -19.62
CA LEU A 95 30.21 -9.94 -19.89
C LEU A 95 31.41 -10.87 -19.65
N GLN A 96 31.39 -11.67 -18.58
CA GLN A 96 32.44 -12.67 -18.30
C GLN A 96 32.47 -13.83 -19.32
N GLN A 97 31.34 -14.15 -19.95
CA GLN A 97 31.28 -15.14 -21.03
C GLN A 97 31.83 -14.58 -22.34
N GLU A 98 31.67 -13.29 -22.61
CA GLU A 98 32.30 -12.62 -23.76
C GLU A 98 33.81 -12.43 -23.56
N GLU A 99 34.29 -12.32 -22.31
CA GLU A 99 35.71 -12.16 -21.96
C GLU A 99 36.47 -13.48 -21.65
N GLY A 100 35.86 -14.65 -21.83
CA GLY A 100 36.49 -15.96 -21.55
C GLY A 100 36.93 -16.74 -22.79
N PRO A 101 37.99 -17.56 -22.68
CA PRO A 101 39.39 -17.23 -22.94
C PRO A 101 39.74 -17.27 -24.44
N SER A 102 40.34 -16.19 -24.96
CA SER A 102 41.19 -16.27 -26.16
C SER A 102 42.56 -16.84 -25.79
N LEU A 103 42.60 -18.13 -25.40
CA LEU A 103 43.83 -18.90 -25.23
C LEU A 103 43.68 -20.20 -26.01
N ILE A 104 43.81 -20.09 -27.34
CA ILE A 104 44.43 -21.15 -28.12
C ILE A 104 45.82 -20.62 -28.43
N ASP A 105 46.80 -21.06 -27.65
CA ASP A 105 48.19 -21.06 -28.10
C ASP A 105 48.21 -21.87 -29.40
N MET A 106 48.27 -21.18 -30.54
CA MET A 106 48.66 -21.78 -31.81
C MET A 106 50.18 -21.90 -31.80
N ASP A 107 50.69 -22.91 -31.10
CA ASP A 107 51.97 -23.51 -31.49
C ASP A 107 51.68 -24.38 -32.74
N LEU A 108 51.99 -23.81 -33.91
CA LEU A 108 52.10 -24.52 -35.20
C LEU A 108 53.57 -24.60 -35.61
#